data_AF-A0A096M1D1-F1
#
_entry.id   AF-A0A096M1D1-F1
#
_cell.length_a   1.000
_cell.length_b   1.000
_cell.length_c   1.000
_cell.angle_alpha   90.00
_cell.angle_beta   90.00
_cell.angle_gamma   90.00
#
_symmetry.space_group_name_H-M   'P 1'
#
loop_
_entity.id
_entity.type
_entity.pdbx_description
1 polymer ?
#
loop_
_entity_poly.entity_id
_entity_poly.type
_entity_poly.pdbx_seq_one_letter_code
_entity_poly.pdbx_strand_id
1 'polypeptide(L)'
;YCECFANGVMCSNCDCSNCHNNEEHELKRREAIKAAMLRNPNAFKSKLVDWKTGKAKSWNNKGCNCKRSGCLKNYCECYEANIQCTSSCKCIGCLNHTNNSQNRTLIMINGFLQYNNGNMHIMSWDVSSINQSHSSLQKCSQLVLTSERVETVCGCLLTKAREAEMENKSHTMAQHLVLAEFGHHLSEI
;
A
#
# COMPACT_ATOMS: atom_id res chain seq x y z
N TYR A 1 -17.36 -19.84 1.50
CA TYR A 1 -16.39 -19.27 0.54
C TYR A 1 -15.00 -19.69 1.00
N CYS A 2 -14.08 -20.03 0.10
CA CYS A 2 -12.75 -20.56 0.47
C CYS A 2 -11.67 -19.95 -0.44
N GLU A 3 -10.68 -19.30 0.17
CA GLU A 3 -9.57 -18.64 -0.55
C GLU A 3 -8.60 -19.64 -1.17
N CYS A 4 -8.25 -20.72 -0.45
CA CYS A 4 -7.42 -21.80 -1.00
C CYS A 4 -8.01 -22.34 -2.30
N PHE A 5 -9.32 -22.66 -2.30
CA PHE A 5 -10.03 -23.12 -3.49
C PHE A 5 -10.02 -22.06 -4.59
N ALA A 6 -10.29 -20.79 -4.27
CA ALA A 6 -10.26 -19.70 -5.26
C ALA A 6 -8.87 -19.53 -5.91
N ASN A 7 -7.80 -19.84 -5.18
CA ASN A 7 -6.41 -19.83 -5.66
C ASN A 7 -6.00 -21.15 -6.34
N GLY A 8 -6.90 -22.12 -6.46
CA GLY A 8 -6.63 -23.41 -7.11
C GLY A 8 -5.81 -24.39 -6.26
N VAL A 9 -5.56 -24.09 -4.99
CA VAL A 9 -4.78 -24.94 -4.07
C VAL A 9 -5.70 -25.70 -3.12
N MET A 10 -5.24 -26.87 -2.64
CA MET A 10 -5.94 -27.59 -1.57
C MET A 10 -5.79 -26.85 -0.24
N CYS A 11 -6.75 -27.04 0.66
CA CYS A 11 -6.61 -26.52 2.02
C CYS A 11 -5.55 -27.33 2.77
N SER A 12 -4.63 -26.64 3.44
CA SER A 12 -3.64 -27.23 4.35
C SER A 12 -3.64 -26.44 5.65
N ASN A 13 -3.76 -27.12 6.80
CA ASN A 13 -3.78 -26.50 8.14
C ASN A 13 -4.74 -25.30 8.26
N CYS A 14 -5.97 -25.43 7.75
CA CYS A 14 -6.98 -24.37 7.77
C CYS A 14 -8.08 -24.67 8.80
N ASP A 15 -8.69 -23.63 9.37
CA ASP A 15 -9.84 -23.73 10.30
C ASP A 15 -11.19 -23.95 9.59
N CYS A 16 -11.19 -24.71 8.50
CA CYS A 16 -12.37 -24.93 7.68
C CYS A 16 -13.34 -25.95 8.33
N SER A 17 -14.61 -25.59 8.48
CA SER A 17 -15.66 -26.56 8.84
C SER A 17 -16.15 -27.31 7.58
N ASN A 18 -16.30 -28.65 7.66
CA ASN A 18 -16.75 -29.51 6.54
C ASN A 18 -15.97 -29.29 5.23
N CYS A 19 -14.64 -29.29 5.32
CA CYS A 19 -13.78 -29.04 4.16
C CYS A 19 -13.85 -30.20 3.14
N HIS A 20 -14.22 -29.89 1.90
CA HIS A 20 -14.12 -30.81 0.75
C HIS A 20 -13.04 -30.37 -0.25
N ASN A 21 -12.18 -29.41 0.10
CA ASN A 21 -11.04 -28.99 -0.73
C ASN A 21 -9.75 -29.68 -0.25
N ASN A 22 -9.76 -31.00 -0.26
CA ASN A 22 -8.66 -31.88 0.16
C ASN A 22 -8.60 -33.12 -0.74
N GLU A 23 -7.62 -33.98 -0.50
CA GLU A 23 -7.38 -35.21 -1.26
C GLU A 23 -8.48 -36.27 -1.02
N GLU A 24 -8.97 -36.41 0.21
CA GLU A 24 -10.04 -37.36 0.57
C GLU A 24 -11.32 -37.13 -0.25
N HIS A 25 -11.64 -35.87 -0.57
CA HIS A 25 -12.83 -35.47 -1.31
C HIS A 25 -12.55 -35.15 -2.79
N GLU A 26 -11.59 -35.85 -3.41
CA GLU A 26 -11.11 -35.54 -4.77
C GLU A 26 -12.22 -35.44 -5.82
N LEU A 27 -13.18 -36.36 -5.81
CA LEU A 27 -14.30 -36.38 -6.76
C LEU A 27 -15.17 -35.12 -6.63
N LYS A 28 -15.62 -34.80 -5.41
CA LYS A 28 -16.41 -33.60 -5.11
C LYS A 28 -15.64 -32.33 -5.45
N ARG A 29 -14.33 -32.30 -5.14
CA ARG A 29 -13.45 -31.18 -5.48
C ARG A 29 -13.37 -30.97 -6.99
N ARG A 30 -13.18 -32.03 -7.77
CA ARG A 30 -13.09 -31.97 -9.24
C ARG A 30 -14.39 -31.47 -9.88
N GLU A 31 -15.54 -31.93 -9.38
CA GLU A 31 -16.85 -31.44 -9.81
C GLU A 31 -17.04 -29.96 -9.48
N ALA A 32 -16.65 -29.53 -8.28
CA ALA A 32 -16.69 -28.12 -7.89
C ALA A 32 -15.80 -27.23 -8.77
N ILE A 33 -14.61 -27.71 -9.16
CA ILE A 33 -13.71 -27.02 -10.09
C ILE A 33 -14.39 -26.86 -11.46
N LYS A 34 -14.91 -27.96 -12.03
CA LYS A 34 -15.62 -27.92 -13.32
C LYS A 34 -16.81 -26.96 -13.29
N ALA A 35 -17.62 -27.01 -12.24
CA ALA A 35 -18.77 -26.11 -12.07
C ALA A 35 -18.35 -24.63 -11.94
N ALA A 36 -17.24 -24.35 -11.27
CA ALA A 36 -16.69 -22.99 -11.18
C ALA A 36 -16.19 -22.47 -12.54
N MET A 37 -15.48 -23.30 -13.30
CA MET A 37 -15.01 -22.95 -14.65
C MET A 37 -16.16 -22.75 -15.65
N LEU A 38 -17.24 -23.52 -15.52
CA LEU A 38 -18.45 -23.37 -16.35
C LEU A 38 -19.11 -22.00 -16.13
N ARG A 39 -19.15 -21.51 -14.88
CA ARG A 39 -19.68 -20.17 -14.57
C ARG A 39 -18.74 -19.05 -14.99
N ASN A 40 -17.44 -19.27 -14.85
CA ASN A 40 -16.41 -18.32 -15.23
C ASN A 40 -15.17 -19.07 -15.73
N PRO A 41 -14.87 -19.06 -17.05
CA PRO A 41 -13.70 -19.75 -17.60
C PRO A 41 -12.36 -19.27 -17.02
N ASN A 42 -12.33 -18.07 -16.44
CA ASN A 42 -11.16 -17.49 -15.79
C ASN A 42 -11.15 -17.69 -14.25
N ALA A 43 -12.00 -18.57 -13.70
CA ALA A 43 -12.15 -18.76 -12.25
C ALA A 43 -10.85 -19.11 -11.50
N PHE A 44 -9.95 -19.84 -12.16
CA PHE A 44 -8.67 -20.30 -11.59
C PHE A 44 -7.44 -19.72 -12.31
N LYS A 45 -7.62 -18.69 -13.16
CA LYS A 45 -6.46 -18.00 -13.72
C LYS A 45 -5.82 -17.18 -12.61
N SER A 46 -4.52 -17.40 -12.37
CA SER A 46 -3.76 -16.65 -11.38
C SER A 46 -3.97 -15.15 -11.57
N LYS A 47 -4.28 -14.45 -10.47
CA LYS A 47 -4.33 -12.99 -10.41
C LYS A 47 -2.89 -12.47 -10.56
N LEU A 48 -2.34 -12.52 -11.77
CA LEU A 48 -0.97 -12.08 -12.04
C LEU A 48 -0.88 -10.57 -11.80
N VAL A 49 -0.23 -10.20 -10.70
CA VAL A 49 0.32 -8.87 -10.47
C VAL A 49 1.67 -8.86 -11.19
N ASP A 50 1.73 -8.19 -12.33
CA ASP A 50 2.98 -8.04 -13.08
C ASP A 50 3.84 -6.96 -12.41
N TRP A 51 4.69 -7.38 -11.47
CA TRP A 51 5.53 -6.49 -10.66
C TRP A 51 6.57 -5.72 -11.49
N LYS A 52 6.91 -6.23 -12.70
CA LYS A 52 7.91 -5.64 -13.59
C LYS A 52 7.40 -4.43 -14.36
N THR A 53 6.10 -4.31 -14.56
CA THR A 53 5.50 -3.23 -15.37
C THR A 53 4.64 -2.26 -14.57
N GLY A 54 4.35 -2.56 -13.28
CA GLY A 54 3.45 -1.76 -12.45
C GLY A 54 2.02 -1.66 -13.00
N LYS A 55 1.71 -2.38 -14.09
CA LYS A 55 0.42 -2.38 -14.77
C LYS A 55 -0.29 -3.68 -14.44
N ALA A 56 -1.25 -3.59 -13.51
CA ALA A 56 -2.19 -4.66 -13.19
C ALA A 56 -3.11 -4.98 -14.39
N LYS A 57 -2.58 -5.61 -15.45
CA LYS A 57 -3.33 -5.88 -16.69
C LYS A 57 -4.54 -6.79 -16.48
N SER A 58 -4.58 -7.60 -15.42
CA SER A 58 -5.66 -8.58 -15.20
C SER A 58 -6.76 -8.09 -14.23
N TRP A 59 -6.43 -7.25 -13.25
CA TRP A 59 -7.42 -6.80 -12.25
C TRP A 59 -8.40 -5.76 -12.81
N ASN A 60 -7.92 -4.90 -13.71
CA ASN A 60 -8.57 -3.64 -14.06
C ASN A 60 -9.94 -3.75 -14.75
N ASN A 61 -10.36 -4.96 -15.16
CA ASN A 61 -11.62 -5.13 -15.88
C ASN A 61 -12.83 -5.45 -15.01
N LYS A 62 -12.69 -6.01 -13.81
CA LYS A 62 -13.87 -6.41 -13.02
C LYS A 62 -14.39 -5.31 -12.10
N GLY A 63 -13.49 -4.52 -11.52
CA GLY A 63 -13.82 -3.49 -10.54
C GLY A 63 -14.49 -4.03 -9.26
N CYS A 64 -14.55 -3.19 -8.21
CA CYS A 64 -15.21 -3.55 -6.95
C CYS A 64 -16.71 -3.15 -6.95
N ASN A 65 -17.50 -3.72 -6.02
CA ASN A 65 -18.94 -3.44 -5.86
C ASN A 65 -19.28 -2.96 -4.43
N CYS A 66 -18.34 -2.29 -3.77
CA CYS A 66 -18.45 -1.90 -2.37
C CYS A 66 -19.62 -0.93 -2.12
N LYS A 67 -20.34 -1.11 -1.01
CA LYS A 67 -21.46 -0.21 -0.64
C LYS A 67 -21.25 0.57 0.65
N ARG A 68 -20.38 0.08 1.55
CA ARG A 68 -20.23 0.61 2.93
C ARG A 68 -18.79 0.89 3.35
N SER A 69 -17.79 0.35 2.65
CA SER A 69 -16.39 0.48 3.05
C SER A 69 -15.77 1.84 2.71
N GLY A 70 -16.47 2.68 1.93
CA GLY A 70 -15.88 3.85 1.29
C GLY A 70 -14.69 3.52 0.39
N CYS A 71 -14.47 2.24 0.09
CA CYS A 71 -13.25 1.72 -0.54
C CYS A 71 -11.94 2.03 0.22
N LEU A 72 -11.99 2.31 1.53
CA LEU A 72 -10.82 2.60 2.37
C LEU A 72 -10.53 1.52 3.43
N LYS A 73 -11.01 0.29 3.19
CA LYS A 73 -10.86 -0.85 4.09
C LYS A 73 -10.58 -2.10 3.25
N ASN A 74 -9.97 -3.12 3.86
CA ASN A 74 -9.60 -4.38 3.19
C ASN A 74 -10.81 -5.18 2.65
N TYR A 75 -12.04 -4.79 2.99
CA TYR A 75 -13.24 -5.31 2.32
C TYR A 75 -13.33 -4.91 0.83
N CYS A 76 -12.61 -3.86 0.43
CA CYS A 76 -12.52 -3.45 -0.96
C CYS A 76 -11.30 -4.10 -1.60
N GLU A 77 -11.54 -4.93 -2.60
CA GLU A 77 -10.48 -5.62 -3.33
C GLU A 77 -9.48 -4.64 -4.00
N CYS A 78 -9.93 -3.44 -4.41
CA CYS A 78 -9.02 -2.40 -4.91
C CYS A 78 -8.09 -1.88 -3.81
N TYR A 79 -8.64 -1.61 -2.64
CA TYR A 79 -7.88 -1.10 -1.49
C TYR A 79 -6.88 -2.13 -0.97
N GLU A 80 -7.32 -3.38 -0.82
CA GLU A 80 -6.47 -4.50 -0.44
C GLU A 80 -5.30 -4.70 -1.42
N ALA A 81 -5.57 -4.57 -2.72
CA ALA A 81 -4.54 -4.64 -3.76
C ALA A 81 -3.69 -3.35 -3.90
N ASN A 82 -3.88 -2.37 -3.00
CA ASN A 82 -3.21 -1.06 -3.01
C ASN A 82 -3.31 -0.31 -4.35
N ILE A 83 -4.45 -0.43 -5.01
CA ILE A 83 -4.79 0.28 -6.25
C ILE A 83 -6.04 1.13 -6.06
N GLN A 84 -6.17 2.16 -6.89
CA GLN A 84 -7.32 3.04 -6.85
C GLN A 84 -8.52 2.41 -7.55
N CYS A 85 -9.71 2.78 -7.11
CA CYS A 85 -10.92 2.45 -7.83
C CYS A 85 -10.95 3.21 -9.17
N THR A 86 -11.19 2.47 -10.25
CA THR A 86 -11.32 2.99 -11.62
C THR A 86 -12.78 3.11 -12.03
N SER A 87 -13.04 3.63 -13.24
CA SER A 87 -14.38 3.66 -13.84
C SER A 87 -15.04 2.29 -14.00
N SER A 88 -14.27 1.20 -13.96
CA SER A 88 -14.80 -0.17 -13.95
C SER A 88 -15.48 -0.55 -12.63
N CYS A 89 -15.28 0.21 -11.55
CA CYS A 89 -15.85 -0.08 -10.23
C CYS A 89 -17.30 0.41 -10.13
N LYS A 90 -18.17 -0.40 -9.53
CA LYS A 90 -19.59 -0.09 -9.26
C LYS A 90 -19.85 0.19 -7.78
N CYS A 91 -18.84 0.71 -7.10
CA CYS A 91 -18.90 1.06 -5.69
C CYS A 91 -19.75 2.33 -5.45
N ILE A 92 -20.44 2.37 -4.32
CA ILE A 92 -21.25 3.52 -3.86
C ILE A 92 -20.48 4.24 -2.76
N GLY A 93 -20.36 5.56 -2.87
CA GLY A 93 -19.64 6.40 -1.89
C GLY A 93 -18.13 6.13 -1.84
N CYS A 94 -17.50 5.96 -3.01
CA CYS A 94 -16.08 5.65 -3.09
C CYS A 94 -15.18 6.83 -2.70
N LEU A 95 -14.25 6.58 -1.79
CA LEU A 95 -13.22 7.55 -1.35
C LEU A 95 -11.80 7.11 -1.77
N ASN A 96 -11.68 6.03 -2.56
CA ASN A 96 -10.41 5.47 -3.06
C ASN A 96 -10.11 5.94 -4.49
N HIS A 97 -9.95 7.25 -4.68
CA HIS A 97 -9.63 7.89 -5.96
C HIS A 97 -8.26 8.62 -5.92
N THR A 98 -7.73 8.97 -7.09
CA THR A 98 -6.44 9.64 -7.32
C THR A 98 -6.22 10.92 -6.52
N ASN A 99 -7.26 11.69 -6.21
CA ASN A 99 -7.13 12.96 -5.49
C ASN A 99 -6.85 12.82 -3.99
N ASN A 100 -6.68 11.59 -3.48
CA ASN A 100 -6.40 11.33 -2.07
C ASN A 100 -4.95 10.87 -1.80
N SER A 101 -4.00 11.27 -2.65
CA SER A 101 -2.57 10.94 -2.55
C SER A 101 -1.94 11.33 -1.21
N GLN A 102 -2.49 12.35 -0.54
CA GLN A 102 -2.01 12.79 0.78
C GLN A 102 -2.42 11.85 1.92
N ASN A 103 -3.40 10.97 1.71
CA ASN A 103 -3.85 9.99 2.72
C ASN A 103 -3.11 8.64 2.63
N ARG A 104 -2.26 8.41 1.63
CA ARG A 104 -1.49 7.15 1.55
C ARG A 104 -0.46 7.01 2.69
N THR A 105 0.25 8.09 3.02
CA THR A 105 1.20 8.10 4.13
C THR A 105 0.48 8.13 5.49
N LEU A 106 -0.58 8.93 5.61
CA LEU A 106 -1.33 9.09 6.87
C LEU A 106 -2.11 7.82 7.27
N ILE A 107 -2.66 7.08 6.31
CA ILE A 107 -3.39 5.82 6.59
C ILE A 107 -2.43 4.66 6.88
N MET A 108 -1.24 4.62 6.28
CA MET A 108 -0.21 3.64 6.67
C MET A 108 0.31 3.88 8.09
N ILE A 109 0.49 5.15 8.50
CA ILE A 109 0.87 5.51 9.88
C ILE A 109 -0.27 5.15 10.86
N ASN A 110 -1.52 5.47 10.52
CA ASN A 110 -2.68 5.14 11.36
C ASN A 110 -2.97 3.62 11.44
N GLY A 111 -2.58 2.83 10.43
CA GLY A 111 -2.73 1.37 10.43
C GLY A 111 -1.81 0.66 11.41
N PHE A 112 -0.63 1.21 11.70
CA PHE A 112 0.26 0.72 12.76
C PHE A 112 -0.25 1.01 14.18
N LEU A 113 -1.15 1.98 14.35
CA LEU A 113 -1.69 2.39 15.64
C LEU A 113 -3.01 1.70 16.04
N GLN A 114 -3.56 0.80 15.23
CA GLN A 114 -4.84 0.14 15.52
C GLN A 114 -4.76 -1.36 15.79
N TYR A 115 -3.64 -1.85 16.34
CA TYR A 115 -3.60 -3.20 16.91
C TYR A 115 -2.69 -3.27 18.12
N ASN A 116 -3.21 -2.85 19.28
CA ASN A 116 -2.83 -3.42 20.56
C ASN A 116 -3.94 -3.19 21.59
N ASN A 117 -4.40 -4.30 22.17
CA ASN A 117 -5.17 -4.46 23.40
C ASN A 117 -5.70 -3.20 24.10
N GLY A 118 -7.00 -2.95 23.95
CA GLY A 118 -7.91 -2.94 25.11
C GLY A 118 -7.62 -1.99 26.29
N ASN A 119 -6.92 -0.88 26.11
CA ASN A 119 -6.94 0.22 27.09
C ASN A 119 -6.58 1.56 26.43
N MET A 120 -7.56 2.47 26.43
CA MET A 120 -7.41 3.82 25.91
C MET A 120 -6.75 4.69 26.99
N HIS A 121 -5.44 4.91 26.90
CA HIS A 121 -4.81 6.03 27.60
C HIS A 121 -4.46 7.11 26.58
N ILE A 122 -5.27 8.16 26.56
CA ILE A 122 -4.96 9.42 25.88
C ILE A 122 -3.72 9.99 26.57
N MET A 123 -2.57 9.96 25.89
CA MET A 123 -1.54 10.96 26.13
C MET A 123 -2.03 12.23 25.45
N SER A 124 -2.64 13.10 26.25
CA SER A 124 -3.07 14.43 25.85
C SER A 124 -1.82 15.20 25.42
N TRP A 125 -1.63 15.39 24.12
CA TRP A 125 -1.01 16.61 23.63
C TRP A 125 -2.14 17.60 23.40
N ASP A 126 -2.18 18.59 24.27
CA ASP A 126 -3.22 19.58 24.44
C ASP A 126 -3.57 20.27 23.09
N VAL A 127 -4.74 19.92 22.54
CA VAL A 127 -5.36 20.59 21.38
C VAL A 127 -6.11 21.83 21.88
N SER A 128 -5.43 22.68 22.64
CA SER A 128 -5.99 23.93 23.17
C SER A 128 -5.43 25.18 22.46
N SER A 129 -4.51 25.04 21.50
CA SER A 129 -3.92 26.18 20.78
C SER A 129 -4.34 26.34 19.31
N ILE A 130 -5.25 25.50 18.78
CA ILE A 130 -5.57 25.50 17.33
C ILE A 130 -6.71 26.46 16.94
N ASN A 131 -7.43 27.08 17.88
CA ASN A 131 -8.68 27.80 17.59
C ASN A 131 -8.65 29.34 17.72
N GLN A 132 -7.49 29.99 17.65
CA GLN A 132 -7.43 31.46 17.54
C GLN A 132 -6.37 31.93 16.55
N SER A 133 -6.64 31.79 15.25
CA SER A 133 -6.15 32.73 14.22
C SER A 133 -6.64 32.31 12.82
N HIS A 134 -7.93 32.49 12.57
CA HIS A 134 -8.51 32.45 11.22
C HIS A 134 -8.16 33.70 10.37
N SER A 135 -7.00 34.33 10.64
CA SER A 135 -6.54 35.58 10.01
C SER A 135 -5.07 35.56 9.56
N SER A 136 -4.42 34.41 9.50
CA SER A 136 -3.00 34.30 9.08
C SER A 136 -2.75 33.10 8.17
N LEU A 137 -3.51 33.04 7.07
CA LEU A 137 -3.28 32.16 5.90
C LEU A 137 -2.04 32.57 5.07
N GLN A 138 -1.00 33.12 5.70
CA GLN A 138 0.13 33.72 4.98
C GLN A 138 1.52 33.31 5.50
N LYS A 139 1.63 32.33 6.40
CA LYS A 139 2.95 31.93 6.94
C LYS A 139 3.08 30.47 7.37
N CYS A 140 2.69 29.54 6.49
CA CYS A 140 3.19 28.16 6.56
C CYS A 140 3.70 27.75 5.18
N SER A 141 4.89 28.27 4.83
CA SER A 141 5.55 28.07 3.54
C SER A 141 6.91 27.37 3.65
N GLN A 142 7.25 26.77 4.80
CA GLN A 142 8.61 26.26 5.03
C GLN A 142 8.78 24.74 5.23
N LEU A 143 7.71 23.95 5.26
CA LEU A 143 7.79 22.48 5.39
C LEU A 143 7.38 21.73 4.12
N VAL A 144 7.61 22.35 2.96
CA VAL A 144 7.38 21.70 1.66
C VAL A 144 8.74 21.25 1.11
N LEU A 145 8.93 19.93 1.01
CA LEU A 145 9.95 19.33 0.16
C LEU A 145 9.63 19.70 -1.29
N THR A 146 10.30 20.72 -1.83
CA THR A 146 10.14 21.14 -3.22
C THR A 146 10.98 20.28 -4.15
N SER A 147 10.58 20.16 -5.43
CA SER A 147 11.38 19.46 -6.46
C SER A 147 12.82 20.02 -6.51
N GLU A 148 12.95 21.34 -6.39
CA GLU A 148 14.24 22.04 -6.37
C GLU A 148 15.12 21.64 -5.18
N ARG A 149 14.55 21.49 -3.97
CA ARG A 149 15.29 21.01 -2.79
C ARG A 149 15.72 19.56 -2.98
N VAL A 150 14.85 18.70 -3.51
CA VAL A 150 15.18 17.29 -3.80
C VAL A 150 16.31 17.20 -4.83
N GLU A 151 16.21 17.95 -5.93
CA GLU A 151 17.23 17.98 -6.98
C GLU A 151 18.58 18.48 -6.46
N THR A 152 18.58 19.49 -5.59
CA THR A 152 19.79 20.00 -4.93
C THR A 152 20.44 18.93 -4.05
N VAL A 153 19.66 18.28 -3.17
CA VAL A 153 20.16 17.19 -2.31
C VAL A 153 20.72 16.05 -3.15
N CYS A 154 19.99 15.62 -4.20
CA CYS A 154 20.46 14.59 -5.13
C CYS A 154 21.79 14.99 -5.81
N GLY A 155 21.92 16.26 -6.23
CA GLY A 155 23.15 16.80 -6.81
C GLY A 155 24.34 16.76 -5.85
N CYS A 156 24.14 17.15 -4.59
CA CYS A 156 25.17 17.08 -3.55
C CYS A 156 25.61 15.64 -3.27
N LEU A 157 24.66 14.70 -3.14
CA LEU A 157 24.97 13.28 -2.92
C LEU A 157 25.75 12.65 -4.08
N LEU A 158 25.39 12.97 -5.32
CA LEU A 158 26.12 12.50 -6.51
C LEU A 158 27.53 13.08 -6.58
N THR A 159 27.69 14.34 -6.18
CA THR A 159 29.02 14.98 -6.09
C THR A 159 29.88 14.28 -5.05
N LYS A 160 29.33 14.00 -3.86
CA LYS A 160 30.03 13.27 -2.80
C LYS A 160 30.43 11.85 -3.19
N ALA A 161 29.57 11.15 -3.93
CA ALA A 161 29.91 9.83 -4.48
C ALA A 161 31.08 9.90 -5.46
N ARG A 162 31.09 10.89 -6.37
CA ARG A 162 32.19 11.10 -7.34
C ARG A 162 33.49 11.52 -6.68
N GLU A 163 33.44 12.37 -5.66
CA GLU A 163 34.63 12.76 -4.88
C GLU A 163 35.25 11.53 -4.21
N ALA A 164 34.43 10.64 -3.63
CA ALA A 164 34.90 9.40 -3.03
C ALA A 164 35.55 8.46 -4.06
N GLU A 165 35.05 8.42 -5.30
CA GLU A 165 35.66 7.69 -6.42
C GLU A 165 36.99 8.31 -6.86
N MET A 166 37.06 9.63 -7.00
CA MET A 166 38.28 10.36 -7.38
C MET A 166 39.40 10.23 -6.34
N GLU A 167 39.03 10.22 -5.06
CA GLU A 167 39.95 9.98 -3.95
C GLU A 167 40.26 8.49 -3.72
N ASN A 168 39.77 7.61 -4.61
CA ASN A 168 39.96 6.16 -4.57
C ASN A 168 39.63 5.55 -3.19
N LYS A 169 38.56 6.07 -2.55
CA LYS A 169 38.09 5.60 -1.25
C LYS A 169 37.57 4.16 -1.36
N SER A 170 37.65 3.41 -0.26
CA SER A 170 36.98 2.12 -0.19
C SER A 170 35.46 2.30 -0.30
N HIS A 171 34.79 1.29 -0.86
CA HIS A 171 33.33 1.26 -0.98
C HIS A 171 32.61 1.56 0.35
N THR A 172 33.10 1.00 1.45
CA THR A 172 32.56 1.24 2.80
C THR A 172 32.68 2.69 3.23
N MET A 173 33.82 3.34 2.94
CA MET A 173 34.05 4.73 3.30
C MET A 173 33.22 5.67 2.43
N ALA A 174 33.10 5.38 1.13
CA ALA A 174 32.23 6.12 0.20
C ALA A 174 30.75 6.07 0.63
N GLN A 175 30.27 4.89 1.04
CA GLN A 175 28.91 4.74 1.59
C GLN A 175 28.68 5.57 2.85
N HIS A 176 29.64 5.56 3.79
CA HIS A 176 29.54 6.37 5.01
C HIS A 176 29.48 7.88 4.71
N LEU A 177 30.29 8.37 3.75
CA LEU A 177 30.31 9.78 3.36
C LEU A 177 28.99 10.22 2.73
N VAL A 178 28.43 9.42 1.82
CA VAL A 178 27.14 9.73 1.19
C VAL A 178 25.99 9.71 2.19
N LEU A 179 25.98 8.73 3.10
CA LEU A 179 24.94 8.64 4.14
C LEU A 179 25.04 9.78 5.17
N ALA A 180 26.26 10.19 5.53
CA ALA A 180 26.47 11.34 6.42
C ALA A 180 25.98 12.64 5.77
N GLU A 181 26.29 12.84 4.48
CA GLU A 181 25.80 13.99 3.71
C GLU A 181 24.27 14.00 3.63
N PHE A 182 23.64 12.84 3.41
CA PHE A 182 22.19 12.73 3.39
C PHE A 182 21.56 13.07 4.75
N GLY A 183 22.18 12.60 5.84
CA GLY A 183 21.76 12.92 7.21
C GLY A 183 21.84 14.41 7.53
N HIS A 184 22.87 15.11 7.04
CA HIS A 184 22.99 16.57 7.17
C HIS A 184 21.80 17.28 6.53
N HIS A 185 21.47 16.94 5.28
CA HIS A 185 20.35 17.58 4.58
C HIS A 185 18.98 17.27 5.21
N LEU A 186 18.81 16.10 5.84
CA LEU A 186 17.60 15.78 6.60
C LEU A 186 17.46 16.60 7.89
N SER A 187 18.57 17.08 8.46
CA SER A 187 18.54 17.94 9.66
C SER A 187 18.22 19.41 9.34
N GLU A 188 18.27 19.79 8.06
CA GLU A 188 17.98 21.14 7.56
C GLU A 188 16.55 21.28 6.99
N ILE A 189 15.70 20.28 7.19
CA ILE A 189 14.27 20.25 6.80
C ILE A 189 13.41 20.30 8.06
#